data_AF-A0A8J7KAM8-F1
#
_entry.id   AF-A0A8J7KAM8-F1
#
_cell.length_a   1.000
_cell.length_b   1.000
_cell.length_c   1.000
_cell.angle_alpha   90.00
_cell.angle_beta   90.00
_cell.angle_gamma   90.00
#
_symmetry.space_group_name_H-M   'P 1'
#
loop_
_entity.id
_entity.type
_entity.pdbx_description
1 polymer ?
#
loop_
_entity_poly.entity_id
_entity_poly.type
_entity_poly.pdbx_seq_one_letter_code
_entity_poly.pdbx_strand_id
1 'polypeptide(L)'
;MNTKIVEVVEKLRTSGEDAGMHCDLSSSSVKNVKTPIPTELYDQLRTMELVYNKDMSCIAAELLEVAFREALECFTEEELDQLETVRKSVEKDEVLRHLEDQRYDAGCT
;
A
#
# COMPACT_ATOMS: atom_id res chain seq x y z
N MET A 1 -21.68 -1.50 13.68
CA MET A 1 -20.25 -1.57 13.35
C MET A 1 -20.12 -1.09 11.91
N ASN A 2 -19.87 0.20 11.71
CA ASN A 2 -19.47 0.67 10.39
C ASN A 2 -17.96 0.42 10.32
N THR A 3 -17.54 -0.57 9.55
CA THR A 3 -16.12 -0.83 9.30
C THR A 3 -15.61 0.26 8.36
N LYS A 4 -14.33 0.62 8.47
CA LYS A 4 -13.72 1.65 7.60
C LYS A 4 -13.76 1.23 6.13
N ILE A 5 -13.93 -0.07 5.87
CA ILE A 5 -14.18 -0.65 4.55
C ILE A 5 -15.46 -0.08 3.92
N VAL A 6 -16.53 0.13 4.71
CA VAL A 6 -17.79 0.70 4.19
C VAL A 6 -17.56 2.13 3.69
N GLU A 7 -16.76 2.92 4.41
CA GLU A 7 -16.41 4.29 3.99
C GLU A 7 -15.60 4.30 2.69
N VAL A 8 -14.71 3.33 2.48
CA VAL A 8 -13.97 3.20 1.21
C VAL A 8 -14.92 2.86 0.07
N VAL A 9 -15.85 1.93 0.28
CA VAL A 9 -16.84 1.57 -0.75
C VAL A 9 -17.80 2.74 -1.04
N GLU A 10 -18.20 3.50 -0.04
CA GLU A 10 -19.00 4.71 -0.23
C GLU A 10 -18.22 5.78 -0.99
N LYS A 11 -16.94 6.00 -0.66
CA LYS A 11 -16.06 6.89 -1.42
C LYS A 11 -15.97 6.48 -2.87
N LEU A 12 -15.73 5.20 -3.15
CA LEU A 12 -15.68 4.66 -4.52
C LEU A 12 -16.99 4.87 -5.28
N ARG A 13 -18.14 4.81 -4.61
CA ARG A 13 -19.46 5.10 -5.20
C ARG A 13 -19.65 6.58 -5.50
N THR A 14 -19.17 7.47 -4.63
CA THR A 14 -19.32 8.93 -4.78
C THR A 14 -18.26 9.55 -5.70
N SER A 15 -17.10 8.91 -5.87
CA SER A 15 -15.99 9.39 -6.70
C SER A 15 -16.13 9.04 -8.19
N GLY A 16 -17.25 8.45 -8.60
CA GLY A 16 -17.49 7.96 -9.97
C GLY A 16 -17.54 9.05 -11.07
N GLU A 17 -17.35 10.32 -10.73
CA GLU A 17 -17.33 11.44 -11.69
C GLU A 17 -15.91 11.89 -12.09
N ASP A 18 -14.86 11.47 -11.37
CA ASP A 18 -13.47 11.81 -11.73
C ASP A 18 -12.89 10.75 -12.66
N ALA A 19 -13.08 10.97 -13.97
CA ALA A 19 -12.61 10.07 -15.01
C ALA A 19 -11.07 9.93 -14.98
N GLY A 20 -10.58 8.72 -14.66
CA GLY A 20 -9.20 8.32 -14.96
C GLY A 20 -8.16 8.63 -13.88
N MET A 21 -8.52 8.56 -12.61
CA MET A 21 -7.57 8.70 -11.50
C MET A 21 -6.66 7.45 -11.42
N HIS A 22 -5.57 7.46 -12.17
CA HIS A 22 -4.48 6.50 -12.03
C HIS A 22 -3.63 6.87 -10.82
N CYS A 23 -3.31 5.88 -9.98
CA CYS A 23 -2.38 6.08 -8.88
C CYS A 23 -1.01 6.40 -9.46
N ASP A 24 -0.41 7.49 -8.99
CA ASP A 24 0.97 7.80 -9.34
C ASP A 24 1.91 6.80 -8.65
N LEU A 25 2.22 5.72 -9.37
CA LEU A 25 3.15 4.67 -8.94
C LEU A 25 4.61 5.10 -9.05
N SER A 26 4.90 6.33 -9.51
CA SER A 26 6.26 6.85 -9.69
C SER A 26 6.79 7.66 -8.50
N SER A 27 5.94 7.91 -7.50
CA SER A 27 6.36 8.58 -6.27
C SER A 27 7.41 7.75 -5.52
N SER A 28 8.51 8.39 -5.11
CA SER A 28 9.59 7.76 -4.32
C SER A 28 9.10 7.17 -2.99
N SER A 29 7.95 7.62 -2.52
CA SER A 29 7.29 7.16 -1.29
C SER A 29 6.36 5.97 -1.50
N VAL A 30 6.18 5.49 -2.73
CA VAL A 30 5.31 4.35 -3.06
C VAL A 30 6.16 3.15 -3.44
N LYS A 31 5.90 2.00 -2.82
CA LYS A 31 6.55 0.73 -3.15
C LYS A 31 5.50 -0.23 -3.70
N ASN A 32 5.80 -0.83 -4.85
CA ASN A 32 4.93 -1.84 -5.47
C ASN A 32 5.09 -3.18 -4.75
N VAL A 33 3.98 -3.70 -4.21
CA VAL A 33 3.91 -5.04 -3.64
C VAL A 33 3.40 -5.99 -4.71
N LYS A 34 4.19 -6.99 -5.09
CA LYS A 34 3.79 -8.05 -6.01
C LYS A 34 3.48 -9.31 -5.21
N THR A 35 2.20 -9.66 -5.12
CA THR A 35 1.75 -10.90 -4.48
C THR A 35 0.81 -11.66 -5.41
N PRO A 36 0.91 -12.99 -5.50
CA PRO A 36 -0.14 -13.78 -6.14
C PRO A 36 -1.44 -13.60 -5.37
N ILE A 37 -2.55 -13.46 -6.09
CA ILE A 37 -3.89 -13.36 -5.52
C ILE A 37 -4.80 -14.46 -6.09
N PRO A 38 -5.80 -14.94 -5.31
CA PRO A 38 -6.79 -15.87 -5.82
C PRO A 38 -7.53 -15.32 -7.05
N THR A 39 -7.85 -16.18 -8.01
CA THR A 39 -8.51 -15.79 -9.27
C THR A 39 -9.84 -15.09 -9.04
N GLU A 40 -10.63 -15.56 -8.06
CA GLU A 40 -11.91 -14.95 -7.72
C GLU A 40 -11.76 -13.48 -7.26
N LEU A 41 -10.76 -13.19 -6.45
CA LEU A 41 -10.49 -11.83 -5.97
C LEU A 41 -10.01 -10.93 -7.12
N TYR A 42 -9.22 -11.47 -8.03
CA TYR A 42 -8.82 -10.75 -9.25
C TYR A 42 -10.05 -10.39 -10.10
N ASP A 43 -10.96 -11.34 -10.34
CA ASP A 43 -12.16 -11.10 -11.15
C ASP A 43 -13.10 -10.06 -10.50
N GLN A 44 -13.20 -10.08 -9.17
CA GLN A 44 -13.96 -9.07 -8.41
C GLN A 44 -13.34 -7.67 -8.55
N LEU A 45 -12.02 -7.54 -8.38
CA LEU A 45 -11.32 -6.27 -8.53
C LEU A 45 -11.41 -5.73 -9.97
N ARG A 46 -11.30 -6.62 -10.97
CA ARG A 46 -11.49 -6.26 -12.38
C ARG A 46 -12.91 -5.78 -12.67
N THR A 47 -13.90 -6.41 -12.04
CA THR A 47 -15.31 -5.96 -12.15
C THR A 47 -15.47 -4.57 -11.55
N MET A 48 -14.86 -4.31 -10.39
CA MET A 48 -14.89 -2.98 -9.77
C MET A 48 -14.20 -1.92 -10.63
N GLU A 49 -13.06 -2.24 -11.25
CA GLU A 49 -12.39 -1.35 -12.19
C GLU A 49 -13.33 -0.93 -13.35
N LEU A 50 -14.03 -1.89 -13.95
CA LEU A 50 -14.97 -1.62 -15.03
C LEU A 50 -16.19 -0.81 -14.59
N VAL A 51 -16.70 -1.04 -13.38
CA VAL A 51 -17.89 -0.37 -12.85
C VAL A 51 -17.59 1.06 -12.39
N TYR A 52 -16.45 1.25 -11.72
CA TYR A 52 -16.08 2.53 -11.12
C TYR A 52 -15.06 3.33 -11.93
N ASN A 53 -14.63 2.80 -13.08
CA ASN A 53 -13.64 3.42 -13.99
C ASN A 53 -12.35 3.87 -13.26
N LYS A 54 -11.89 3.05 -12.31
CA LYS A 54 -10.73 3.32 -11.47
C LYS A 54 -9.79 2.13 -11.52
N ASP A 55 -8.48 2.39 -11.59
CA ASP A 55 -7.46 1.37 -11.72
C ASP A 55 -7.58 0.30 -10.62
N MET A 56 -7.55 -0.97 -11.03
CA MET A 56 -7.65 -2.11 -10.14
C MET A 56 -6.63 -2.05 -8.99
N SER A 57 -5.40 -1.58 -9.26
CA SER A 57 -4.32 -1.47 -8.29
C SER A 57 -4.60 -0.40 -7.25
N CYS A 58 -5.26 0.70 -7.65
CA CYS A 58 -5.68 1.75 -6.71
C CYS A 58 -6.75 1.26 -5.75
N ILE A 59 -7.76 0.57 -6.28
CA ILE A 59 -8.84 0.00 -5.48
C ILE A 59 -8.25 -1.01 -4.48
N ALA A 60 -7.36 -1.89 -4.94
CA ALA A 60 -6.68 -2.84 -4.09
C ALA A 60 -5.84 -2.17 -3.00
N ALA A 61 -5.10 -1.10 -3.33
CA ALA A 61 -4.28 -0.37 -2.38
C ALA A 61 -5.12 0.30 -1.27
N GLU A 62 -6.22 0.96 -1.62
CA GLU A 62 -7.12 1.61 -0.64
C GLU A 62 -7.77 0.59 0.30
N LEU A 63 -8.23 -0.55 -0.25
CA LEU A 63 -8.78 -1.63 0.56
C LEU A 63 -7.73 -2.26 1.47
N LEU A 64 -6.51 -2.47 0.95
CA LEU A 64 -5.41 -3.04 1.72
C LEU A 64 -4.98 -2.11 2.84
N GLU A 65 -4.89 -0.81 2.61
CA GLU A 65 -4.54 0.18 3.64
C GLU A 65 -5.52 0.10 4.83
N VAL A 66 -6.83 0.06 4.53
CA VAL A 66 -7.85 -0.04 5.56
C VAL A 66 -7.79 -1.37 6.29
N ALA A 67 -7.70 -2.48 5.56
CA ALA A 67 -7.58 -3.81 6.16
C ALA A 67 -6.34 -3.91 7.05
N PHE A 68 -5.21 -3.33 6.64
CA PHE A 68 -3.98 -3.34 7.42
C PHE A 68 -4.11 -2.48 8.67
N ARG A 69 -4.77 -1.32 8.58
CA ARG A 69 -5.03 -0.46 9.75
C ARG A 69 -5.95 -1.14 10.76
N GLU A 70 -7.04 -1.75 10.30
CA GLU A 70 -7.95 -2.51 11.16
C GLU A 70 -7.24 -3.72 11.78
N ALA A 71 -6.38 -4.40 11.01
CA ALA A 71 -5.55 -5.49 11.54
C ALA A 71 -4.64 -5.00 12.65
N LEU A 72 -3.90 -3.90 12.45
CA LEU A 72 -3.00 -3.32 13.47
C LEU A 72 -3.73 -2.89 14.75
N GLU A 73 -4.98 -2.43 14.65
CA GLU A 73 -5.83 -2.11 15.82
C GLU A 73 -6.15 -3.33 16.69
N CYS A 74 -5.98 -4.55 16.17
CA CYS A 74 -6.19 -5.78 16.92
C CYS A 74 -4.94 -6.25 17.69
N PHE A 75 -3.78 -5.64 17.47
CA PHE A 75 -2.53 -6.00 18.12
C PHE A 75 -2.45 -5.37 19.51
N THR A 76 -1.72 -6.03 20.40
CA THR A 76 -1.37 -5.47 21.70
C THR A 76 -0.31 -4.37 21.58
N GLU A 77 -0.22 -3.49 22.58
CA GLU A 77 0.82 -2.45 22.62
C GLU A 77 2.24 -3.05 22.55
N GLU A 78 2.48 -4.19 23.22
CA GLU A 78 3.77 -4.89 23.18
C GLU A 78 4.14 -5.37 21.77
N GLU A 79 3.18 -5.89 21.00
CA GLU A 79 3.42 -6.34 19.63
C GLU A 79 3.64 -5.17 18.67
N LEU A 80 2.92 -4.05 18.87
CA LEU A 80 3.12 -2.83 18.10
C LEU A 80 4.50 -2.21 18.35
N ASP A 81 4.97 -2.21 19.60
CA ASP A 81 6.32 -1.75 19.95
C ASP A 81 7.43 -2.61 19.32
N GLN A 82 7.22 -3.92 19.26
CA GLN A 82 8.11 -4.84 18.55
C GLN A 82 8.15 -4.51 17.05
N LEU A 83 7.00 -4.33 16.42
CA LEU A 83 6.91 -3.94 15.01
C LEU A 83 7.61 -2.61 14.73
N GLU A 84 7.45 -1.61 15.60
CA GLU A 84 8.13 -0.32 15.43
C GLU A 84 9.65 -0.45 15.58
N THR A 85 10.11 -1.25 16.53
CA THR A 85 11.54 -1.51 16.74
C THR A 85 12.18 -2.14 15.49
N VAL A 86 11.52 -3.15 14.92
CA VAL A 86 11.98 -3.79 13.67
C VAL A 86 11.93 -2.84 12.49
N ARG A 87 10.89 -2.01 12.38
CA ARG A 87 10.80 -0.99 11.31
C ARG A 87 12.00 -0.03 11.37
N LYS A 88 12.32 0.48 12.56
CA LYS A 88 13.45 1.39 12.78
C LYS A 88 14.80 0.74 12.49
N SER A 89 14.96 -0.56 12.73
CA SER A 89 16.20 -1.27 12.38
C SER A 89 16.34 -1.43 10.86
N VAL A 90 15.27 -1.81 10.16
CA VAL A 90 15.27 -1.95 8.70
C VAL A 90 15.58 -0.61 8.01
N GLU A 91 14.98 0.49 8.48
CA GLU A 91 15.24 1.82 7.94
C GLU A 91 16.71 2.23 8.10
N LYS A 92 17.31 1.95 9.28
CA LYS A 92 18.74 2.20 9.51
C LYS A 92 19.61 1.38 8.57
N ASP A 93 19.27 0.11 8.35
CA ASP A 93 20.01 -0.77 7.44
C ASP A 93 19.88 -0.34 5.97
N GLU A 94 18.73 0.23 5.57
CA GLU A 94 18.54 0.84 4.25
C GLU A 94 19.40 2.10 4.08
N VAL A 95 19.43 2.99 5.08
CA VAL A 95 20.28 4.19 5.06
C VAL A 95 21.76 3.82 4.98
N LEU A 96 22.19 2.81 5.72
CA LEU A 96 23.58 2.34 5.68
C LEU A 96 23.95 1.79 4.30
N ARG A 97 23.09 0.96 3.69
CA ARG A 97 23.29 0.46 2.32
C ARG A 97 23.36 1.59 1.30
N HIS A 98 22.48 2.58 1.40
CA HIS A 98 22.52 3.74 0.51
C HIS A 98 23.80 4.57 0.67
N LEU A 99 24.32 4.73 1.89
CA LEU A 99 25.60 5.39 2.14
C LEU A 99 26.79 4.59 1.58
N GLU A 100 26.76 3.26 1.68
CA GLU A 100 27.76 2.40 1.07
C GLU A 100 27.72 2.50 -0.46
N ASP A 101 26.54 2.39 -1.08
CA ASP A 101 26.36 2.53 -2.53
C ASP A 101 26.88 3.88 -3.04
N GLN A 102 26.59 4.99 -2.35
CA GLN A 102 27.12 6.32 -2.68
C GLN A 102 28.63 6.42 -2.50
N ARG A 103 29.21 5.72 -1.53
CA ARG A 103 30.66 5.71 -1.30
C ARG A 103 31.40 4.95 -2.41
N TYR A 104 30.81 3.90 -2.96
CA TYR A 104 31.35 3.19 -4.12
C TYR A 104 31.18 4.00 -5.42
N ASP A 105 30.07 4.72 -5.57
CA ASP A 105 29.83 5.59 -6.74
C ASP A 105 30.77 6.82 -6.77
N ALA A 106 31.16 7.35 -5.60
CA ALA A 106 32.19 8.38 -5.47
C ALA A 106 33.64 7.84 -5.55
N GLY A 107 33.81 6.52 -5.75
CA GLY A 107 35.08 5.81 -5.58
C GLY A 107 35.59 5.02 -6.80
N CYS A 108 34.99 5.17 -7.99
CA CYS A 108 35.51 4.60 -9.23
C CYS A 108 36.14 5.68 -10.13
N THR A 109 37.48 5.61 -10.19
CA THR A 109 38.44 6.01 -11.25
C THR A 109 37.98 6.84 -12.45
#